data_AF-A0A382XHN6-F1
#
_entry.id   AF-A0A382XHN6-F1
#
_cell.length_a   1.000
_cell.length_b   1.000
_cell.length_c   1.000
_cell.angle_alpha   90.00
_cell.angle_beta   90.00
_cell.angle_gamma   90.00
#
_symmetry.space_group_name_H-M   'P 1'
#
loop_
_entity.id
_entity.type
_entity.pdbx_description
1 polymer ?
#
loop_
_entity_poly.entity_id
_entity_poly.type
_entity_poly.pdbx_seq_one_letter_code
_entity_poly.pdbx_strand_id
1 'polypeptide(L)'
;MFKYLSIVLVLVLFACDKPDNKKEEKVEGKQISTKEEPVVGQEIITPSGLKYIDKVIGTGKSPRTGDKVKVHYTGTLEDGTKFDSSRDRNQPFEFPLGVGRVIKGWDEGVATMLVGGKRKLIIPS
;
A
#
# COMPACT_ATOMS: atom_id res chain seq x y z
N MET A 1 9.51 14.60 -21.38
CA MET A 1 8.12 14.72 -20.87
C MET A 1 7.68 13.36 -20.37
N PHE A 2 7.99 13.01 -19.12
CA PHE A 2 7.51 11.75 -18.54
C PHE A 2 6.13 12.00 -17.95
N LYS A 3 5.09 11.87 -18.79
CA LYS A 3 3.70 11.81 -18.35
C LYS A 3 3.57 10.56 -17.48
N TYR A 4 3.26 10.76 -16.21
CA TYR A 4 3.16 9.68 -15.23
C TYR A 4 2.17 8.61 -15.72
N LEU A 5 2.60 7.38 -15.52
CA LEU A 5 2.09 6.17 -16.14
C LEU A 5 1.19 5.51 -15.11
N SER A 6 -0.08 5.24 -15.43
CA SER A 6 -0.92 4.57 -14.44
C SER A 6 -0.35 3.17 -14.20
N ILE A 7 0.01 2.93 -12.95
CA ILE A 7 0.73 1.71 -12.56
C ILE A 7 -0.26 0.79 -11.87
N VAL A 8 -0.37 -0.43 -12.39
CA VAL A 8 -1.06 -1.53 -11.73
C VAL A 8 -0.05 -2.27 -10.88
N LEU A 9 -0.31 -2.32 -9.58
CA LEU A 9 0.62 -2.91 -8.64
C LEU A 9 -0.08 -3.95 -7.78
N VAL A 10 0.43 -5.17 -7.79
CA VAL A 10 -0.03 -6.22 -6.87
C VAL A 10 0.92 -6.30 -5.69
N LEU A 11 0.51 -5.77 -4.54
CA LEU A 11 1.26 -5.79 -3.29
C LEU A 11 0.87 -6.96 -2.41
N VAL A 12 1.84 -7.55 -1.73
CA VAL A 12 1.62 -8.43 -0.58
C VAL A 12 2.43 -7.89 0.59
N LEU A 13 1.76 -7.48 1.67
CA LEU A 13 2.38 -6.92 2.87
C LEU A 13 2.73 -8.04 3.84
N PHE A 14 4.01 -8.25 4.14
CA PHE A 14 4.45 -9.39 4.98
C PHE A 14 4.86 -8.98 6.39
N ALA A 15 5.35 -7.77 6.59
CA ALA A 15 5.82 -7.32 7.89
C ALA A 15 5.73 -5.80 8.03
N CYS A 16 5.69 -5.37 9.29
CA CYS A 16 5.69 -3.98 9.71
C CYS A 16 6.50 -3.87 11.00
N ASP A 17 7.72 -3.35 10.91
CA ASP A 17 8.67 -3.22 12.02
C ASP A 17 8.70 -1.76 12.50
N LYS A 18 8.55 -1.53 13.81
CA LYS A 18 8.69 -0.18 14.38
C LYS A 18 10.17 0.22 14.36
N PRO A 19 10.54 1.45 13.96
CA PRO A 19 11.89 1.94 14.21
C PRO A 19 12.10 2.10 15.72
N ASP A 20 13.17 1.51 16.27
CA ASP A 20 13.57 1.65 17.67
C ASP A 20 13.92 3.11 18.00
N ASN A 21 12.93 3.92 18.36
CA ASN A 21 13.15 5.17 19.07
C ASN A 21 11.94 5.50 19.95
N LYS A 22 12.18 5.62 21.27
CA LYS A 22 11.18 5.91 22.29
C LYS A 22 10.58 7.30 22.09
N LYS A 23 9.27 7.37 21.85
CA LYS A 23 8.28 8.25 22.50
C LYS A 23 6.92 8.02 21.83
N GLU A 24 5.95 7.54 22.61
CA GLU A 24 4.54 7.51 22.23
C GLU A 24 4.00 8.93 22.23
N GLU A 25 3.59 9.41 21.06
CA GLU A 25 2.72 10.57 20.94
C GLU A 25 1.43 10.14 20.26
N LYS A 26 0.38 10.17 21.07
CA LYS A 26 -1.00 9.84 20.74
C LYS A 26 -1.56 10.99 19.90
N VAL A 27 -1.74 10.78 18.60
CA VAL A 27 -2.52 11.70 17.76
C VAL A 27 -3.85 11.03 17.45
N GLU A 28 -4.85 11.53 18.16
CA GLU A 28 -6.27 11.24 18.05
C GLU A 28 -6.82 11.95 16.81
N GLY A 29 -7.06 11.17 15.75
CA GLY A 29 -7.51 11.65 14.45
C GLY A 29 -8.85 11.02 14.05
N LYS A 30 -9.92 11.56 14.64
CA LYS A 30 -11.32 11.63 14.19
C LYS A 30 -11.78 10.59 13.15
N GLN A 31 -12.49 9.59 13.64
CA GLN A 31 -13.36 8.70 12.88
C GLN A 31 -14.40 9.49 12.08
N ILE A 32 -14.47 9.25 10.78
CA ILE A 32 -15.72 9.33 10.04
C ILE A 32 -16.07 7.90 9.65
N SER A 33 -17.09 7.41 10.36
CA SER A 33 -17.70 6.10 10.22
C SER A 33 -18.53 6.04 8.96
N THR A 34 -18.05 5.32 7.95
CA THR A 34 -18.92 4.46 7.15
C THR A 34 -18.42 3.05 7.38
N LYS A 35 -19.20 2.28 8.13
CA LYS A 35 -18.89 0.94 8.60
C LYS A 35 -19.12 -0.05 7.46
N GLU A 36 -18.38 0.11 6.37
CA GLU A 36 -18.32 -0.88 5.30
C GLU A 36 -17.17 -1.83 5.63
N GLU A 37 -17.51 -3.09 5.90
CA GLU A 37 -16.49 -4.12 6.05
C GLU A 37 -15.67 -4.22 4.76
N PRO A 38 -14.35 -4.44 4.85
CA PRO A 38 -13.55 -4.61 3.65
C PRO A 38 -14.07 -5.82 2.86
N VAL A 39 -14.53 -5.59 1.63
CA VAL A 39 -15.03 -6.64 0.74
C VAL A 39 -13.94 -7.00 -0.28
N VAL A 40 -13.58 -8.28 -0.32
CA VAL A 40 -12.63 -8.80 -1.31
C VAL A 40 -13.21 -8.63 -2.72
N GLY A 41 -12.40 -8.09 -3.64
CA GLY A 41 -12.75 -7.96 -5.06
C GLY A 41 -13.49 -6.69 -5.44
N GLN A 42 -13.95 -5.89 -4.47
CA GLN A 42 -14.56 -4.58 -4.73
C GLN A 42 -13.48 -3.54 -5.10
N GLU A 43 -13.76 -2.72 -6.11
CA GLU A 43 -12.94 -1.55 -6.43
C GLU A 43 -13.35 -0.38 -5.54
N ILE A 44 -12.38 0.19 -4.83
CA ILE A 44 -12.55 1.37 -3.99
C ILE A 44 -11.76 2.51 -4.63
N ILE A 45 -12.39 3.68 -4.74
CA ILE A 45 -11.79 4.91 -5.26
C ILE A 45 -11.68 5.90 -4.11
N THR A 46 -10.48 6.39 -3.85
CA THR A 46 -10.24 7.36 -2.78
C THR A 46 -10.38 8.79 -3.31
N PRO A 47 -10.49 9.81 -2.44
CA PRO A 47 -10.52 11.21 -2.85
C PRO A 47 -9.30 11.67 -3.66
N SER A 48 -8.15 10.99 -3.52
CA SER A 48 -6.94 11.30 -4.30
C SER A 48 -6.99 10.76 -5.73
N GLY A 49 -8.01 9.97 -6.06
CA GLY A 49 -8.14 9.24 -7.32
C GLY A 49 -7.40 7.90 -7.33
N LEU A 50 -6.70 7.53 -6.25
CA LEU A 50 -6.19 6.17 -6.09
C LEU A 50 -7.35 5.19 -6.16
N LYS A 51 -7.19 4.13 -6.95
CA LYS A 51 -8.11 3.00 -6.90
C LYS A 51 -7.40 1.78 -6.35
N TYR A 52 -8.11 0.98 -5.57
CA TYR A 52 -7.58 -0.29 -5.11
C TYR A 52 -8.63 -1.38 -5.04
N ILE A 53 -8.15 -2.62 -5.14
CA ILE A 53 -8.95 -3.84 -5.03
C ILE A 53 -8.21 -4.79 -4.11
N ASP A 54 -8.82 -5.13 -2.98
CA ASP A 54 -8.31 -6.19 -2.11
C ASP A 54 -8.53 -7.54 -2.77
N LYS A 55 -7.45 -8.29 -2.96
CA LYS A 55 -7.48 -9.69 -3.40
C LYS A 55 -7.44 -10.64 -2.22
N VAL A 56 -6.75 -10.25 -1.16
CA VAL A 56 -6.74 -10.93 0.14
C VAL A 56 -6.69 -9.84 1.19
N ILE A 57 -7.62 -9.86 2.13
CA ILE A 57 -7.57 -8.97 3.30
C ILE A 57 -6.65 -9.62 4.32
N GLY A 58 -5.65 -8.86 4.78
CA GLY A 58 -4.72 -9.35 5.77
C GLY A 58 -5.38 -9.59 7.12
N THR A 59 -4.68 -10.31 7.98
CA THR A 59 -5.19 -10.76 9.28
C THR A 59 -4.27 -10.30 10.42
N GLY A 60 -3.13 -9.71 10.08
CA GLY A 60 -2.14 -9.20 11.01
C GLY A 60 -2.33 -7.72 11.35
N LYS A 61 -1.27 -7.11 11.86
CA LYS A 61 -1.26 -5.71 12.29
C LYS A 61 -1.49 -4.76 11.12
N SER A 62 -2.19 -3.67 11.38
CA SER A 62 -2.22 -2.51 10.47
C SER A 62 -0.93 -1.71 10.61
N PRO A 63 -0.25 -1.33 9.52
CA PRO A 63 0.95 -0.52 9.56
C PRO A 63 0.62 0.92 9.93
N ARG A 64 1.56 1.62 10.58
CA ARG A 64 1.41 3.03 10.95
C ARG A 64 2.47 3.88 10.27
N THR A 65 2.21 5.19 10.18
CA THR A 65 3.19 6.15 9.67
C THR A 65 4.53 6.03 10.40
N GLY A 66 5.62 5.94 9.65
CA GLY A 66 6.98 5.76 10.14
C GLY A 66 7.40 4.31 10.36
N ASP A 67 6.46 3.36 10.39
CA ASP A 67 6.82 1.94 10.46
C ASP A 67 7.53 1.51 9.16
N LYS A 68 8.51 0.60 9.28
CA LYS A 68 9.16 -0.03 8.14
C LYS A 68 8.31 -1.18 7.65
N VAL A 69 7.76 -1.04 6.45
CA VAL A 69 6.92 -2.07 5.82
C VAL A 69 7.73 -2.86 4.80
N LYS A 70 7.49 -4.17 4.74
CA LYS A 70 8.09 -5.09 3.76
C LYS A 70 7.02 -5.66 2.85
N VAL A 71 7.18 -5.46 1.54
CA VAL A 71 6.21 -5.93 0.55
C VAL A 71 6.88 -6.72 -0.58
N HIS A 72 6.17 -7.73 -1.09
CA HIS A 72 6.40 -8.12 -2.48
C HIS A 72 5.49 -7.35 -3.41
N TYR A 73 6.01 -7.01 -4.59
CA TYR A 73 5.24 -6.31 -5.60
C TYR A 73 5.53 -6.80 -7.00
N THR A 74 4.55 -6.62 -7.88
CA THR A 74 4.71 -6.65 -9.33
C THR A 74 4.01 -5.43 -9.89
N GLY A 75 4.76 -4.60 -10.61
CA GLY A 75 4.28 -3.37 -11.24
C GLY A 75 4.18 -3.54 -12.75
N THR A 76 3.02 -3.18 -13.31
CA THR A 76 2.79 -3.14 -14.74
C THR A 76 2.27 -1.77 -15.17
N LEU A 77 2.43 -1.44 -16.44
CA LEU A 77 1.78 -0.31 -17.10
C LEU A 77 0.31 -0.66 -17.37
N GLU A 78 -0.47 0.32 -17.84
CA GLU A 78 -1.87 0.14 -18.24
C GLU A 78 -2.05 -0.90 -19.35
N ASP A 79 -1.08 -0.98 -20.27
CA ASP A 79 -1.07 -1.97 -21.36
C ASP A 79 -0.69 -3.39 -20.89
N GLY A 80 -0.41 -3.57 -19.59
CA GLY A 80 0.00 -4.84 -18.99
C GLY A 80 1.50 -5.10 -19.05
N THR A 81 2.30 -4.25 -19.67
CA THR A 81 3.76 -4.38 -19.72
C THR A 81 4.32 -4.31 -18.31
N LYS A 82 5.00 -5.38 -17.86
CA LYS A 82 5.68 -5.39 -16.57
C LYS A 82 6.91 -4.49 -16.62
N PHE A 83 7.00 -3.51 -15.73
CA PHE A 83 8.20 -2.68 -15.59
C PHE A 83 9.10 -3.15 -14.46
N ASP A 84 8.53 -3.75 -13.41
CA ASP A 84 9.31 -4.23 -12.27
C ASP A 84 8.56 -5.29 -11.43
N SER A 85 9.30 -6.13 -10.73
CA SER A 85 8.77 -7.13 -9.79
C SER A 85 9.84 -7.49 -8.76
N SER A 86 9.52 -7.34 -7.48
CA SER A 86 10.45 -7.72 -6.41
C SER A 86 10.64 -9.23 -6.28
N ARG A 87 9.68 -10.02 -6.80
CA ARG A 87 9.80 -11.48 -6.87
C ARG A 87 10.82 -11.93 -7.90
N ASP A 88 11.02 -11.16 -8.97
CA ASP A 88 12.01 -11.51 -10.01
C ASP A 88 13.44 -11.41 -9.44
N ARG A 89 13.62 -10.57 -8.42
CA ARG A 89 14.88 -10.41 -7.66
C ARG A 89 14.98 -11.28 -6.41
N ASN A 90 13.94 -12.06 -6.09
CA ASN A 90 13.83 -12.82 -4.83
C ASN A 90 14.09 -11.99 -3.55
N GLN A 91 13.81 -10.69 -3.59
CA GLN A 91 14.08 -9.76 -2.49
C GLN A 91 12.85 -8.88 -2.23
N PRO A 92 12.26 -8.89 -1.02
CA PRO A 92 11.20 -7.95 -0.67
C PRO A 92 11.68 -6.50 -0.75
N PHE A 93 10.76 -5.59 -1.05
CA PHE A 93 11.03 -4.16 -0.98
C PHE A 93 10.63 -3.62 0.38
N GLU A 94 11.54 -2.87 1.01
CA GLU A 94 11.36 -2.29 2.33
C GLU A 94 11.41 -0.77 2.25
N PHE A 95 10.45 -0.10 2.88
CA PHE A 95 10.39 1.36 2.92
C PHE A 95 9.68 1.84 4.20
N PRO A 96 9.97 3.06 4.68
CA PRO A 96 9.19 3.68 5.75
C PRO A 96 7.87 4.21 5.20
N LEU A 97 6.76 3.81 5.82
CA LEU A 97 5.41 4.15 5.36
C LEU A 97 5.01 5.59 5.72
N GLY A 98 4.35 6.29 4.81
CA GLY A 98 3.64 7.55 5.10
C GLY A 98 4.54 8.76 5.28
N VAL A 99 5.80 8.67 4.83
CA VAL A 99 6.82 9.73 4.95
C VAL A 99 7.32 10.23 3.60
N GLY A 100 6.62 9.91 2.49
CA GLY A 100 6.93 10.43 1.16
C GLY A 100 8.19 9.83 0.53
N ARG A 101 8.56 8.61 0.92
CA ARG A 101 9.74 7.90 0.38
C ARG A 101 9.43 7.00 -0.81
N VAL A 102 8.14 6.83 -1.09
CA VAL A 102 7.58 6.11 -2.25
C VAL A 102 6.56 7.01 -2.94
N ILE A 103 6.05 6.58 -4.10
CA ILE A 103 4.99 7.32 -4.80
C ILE A 103 3.73 7.40 -3.91
N LYS A 104 2.99 8.51 -3.99
CA LYS A 104 1.86 8.82 -3.08
C LYS A 104 0.84 7.69 -2.97
N GLY A 105 0.51 7.05 -4.09
CA GLY A 105 -0.43 5.92 -4.11
C GLY A 105 0.02 4.72 -3.27
N TRP A 106 1.32 4.51 -3.07
CA TRP A 106 1.81 3.49 -2.15
C TRP A 106 1.64 3.89 -0.70
N ASP A 107 2.02 5.12 -0.34
CA ASP A 107 1.87 5.61 1.04
C ASP A 107 0.41 5.55 1.49
N GLU A 108 -0.52 5.97 0.62
CA GLU A 108 -1.96 5.89 0.88
C GLU A 108 -2.50 4.45 0.85
N GLY A 109 -2.16 3.70 -0.21
CA GLY A 109 -2.71 2.38 -0.45
C GLY A 109 -2.24 1.31 0.53
N VAL A 110 -1.00 1.40 1.01
CA VAL A 110 -0.44 0.45 1.98
C VAL A 110 -0.84 0.79 3.42
N ALA A 111 -1.06 2.06 3.74
CA ALA A 111 -1.45 2.50 5.09
C ALA A 111 -2.80 1.93 5.57
N THR A 112 -3.65 1.50 4.64
CA THR A 112 -4.96 0.90 4.95
C THR A 112 -4.98 -0.63 4.77
N MET A 113 -3.82 -1.25 4.52
CA MET A 113 -3.70 -2.71 4.43
C MET A 113 -3.48 -3.33 5.81
N LEU A 114 -3.78 -4.63 5.92
CA LEU A 114 -3.35 -5.45 7.05
C LEU A 114 -2.22 -6.37 6.61
N VAL A 115 -1.28 -6.68 7.53
CA VAL A 115 -0.23 -7.67 7.27
C VAL A 115 -0.87 -9.02 6.86
N GLY A 116 -0.29 -9.65 5.85
CA GLY A 116 -0.82 -10.83 5.14
C GLY A 116 -1.73 -10.47 3.95
N GLY A 117 -2.10 -9.20 3.79
CA GLY A 117 -3.00 -8.75 2.73
C GLY A 117 -2.33 -8.71 1.35
N LYS A 118 -3.15 -8.92 0.31
CA LYS A 118 -2.79 -8.76 -1.09
C LYS A 118 -3.73 -7.76 -1.75
N ARG A 119 -3.19 -6.68 -2.31
CA ARG A 119 -3.96 -5.57 -2.88
C ARG A 119 -3.46 -5.21 -4.27
N LYS A 120 -4.38 -4.94 -5.19
CA LYS A 120 -4.09 -4.29 -6.47
C LYS A 120 -4.28 -2.78 -6.29
N LEU A 121 -3.26 -1.98 -6.56
CA LEU A 121 -3.35 -0.52 -6.65
C LEU A 121 -3.37 -0.10 -8.11
N ILE A 122 -4.19 0.90 -8.43
CA ILE A 122 -4.25 1.59 -9.73
C ILE A 122 -4.01 3.05 -9.41
N ILE A 123 -2.81 3.53 -9.71
CA ILE A 123 -2.34 4.85 -9.28
C ILE A 123 -2.51 5.82 -10.46
N PRO A 124 -3.30 6.90 -10.33
CA PRO A 124 -3.46 7.88 -11.40
C PRO A 124 -2.18 8.70 -11.62
N SER A 125 -2.08 9.32 -12.80
CA SER A 125 -0.97 10.20 -13.21
C SER A 125 -0.90 11.53 -12.48
#